data_AF-A0A6D0IPM6-F1
#
_entry.id   AF-A0A6D0IPM6-F1
#
_cell.length_a   1.000
_cell.length_b   1.000
_cell.length_c   1.000
_cell.angle_alpha   90.00
_cell.angle_beta   90.00
_cell.angle_gamma   90.00
#
_symmetry.space_group_name_H-M   'P 1'
#
loop_
_entity.id
_entity.type
_entity.pdbx_description
1 polymer ?
#
loop_
_entity_poly.entity_id
_entity_poly.type
_entity_poly.pdbx_seq_one_letter_code
_entity_poly.pdbx_strand_id
1 'polypeptide(L)'
;MTAEEMALHQPKSVKEALSYTPGVSVGTRGASNTYDHLIIRGFAAEGQSQNNYLNGLKLQGNFYNDAVIDPYMLERAEIMRGPVSVLYGKSSPGGLLNMVSKRPTTEPLKEVQFKAGTDSLFQTGFDFSDALDDDGVYSYRLTGLARSANAQQKGSEEQRYAIAPAFTWRPDDKTNFT
;
A
#
# COMPACT_ATOMS: atom_id res chain seq x y z
N MET A 1 8.25 -3.19 6.93
CA MET A 1 8.60 -2.12 5.99
C MET A 1 7.89 -0.87 6.46
N THR A 2 8.65 0.10 6.96
CA THR A 2 8.08 1.34 7.52
C THR A 2 7.83 2.39 6.45
N ALA A 3 7.04 3.43 6.75
CA ALA A 3 6.86 4.56 5.84
C ALA A 3 8.18 5.24 5.51
N GLU A 4 9.11 5.33 6.46
CA GLU A 4 10.42 5.94 6.27
C GLU A 4 11.27 5.15 5.27
N GLU A 5 11.28 3.81 5.37
CA GLU A 5 11.98 2.96 4.41
C GLU A 5 11.36 3.08 3.00
N MET A 6 10.03 3.16 2.90
CA MET A 6 9.35 3.42 1.63
C MET A 6 9.65 4.81 1.08
N ALA A 7 9.74 5.83 1.95
CA ALA A 7 10.12 7.18 1.55
C ALA A 7 11.59 7.27 1.12
N LEU A 8 12.47 6.45 1.69
CA LEU A 8 13.87 6.37 1.29
C LEU A 8 14.03 5.74 -0.10
N HIS A 9 13.39 4.58 -0.32
CA HIS A 9 13.58 3.80 -1.54
C HIS A 9 12.62 4.18 -2.68
N GLN A 10 11.55 4.91 -2.38
CA GLN A 10 10.52 5.33 -3.33
C GLN A 10 10.01 4.18 -4.22
N PRO A 11 9.58 3.04 -3.63
CA PRO A 11 9.19 1.85 -4.39
C PRO A 11 7.94 2.14 -5.25
N LYS A 12 7.86 1.55 -6.44
CA LYS A 12 6.72 1.72 -7.37
C LYS A 12 5.46 1.00 -6.90
N SER A 13 5.62 -0.02 -6.06
CA SER A 13 4.56 -0.92 -5.59
C SER A 13 4.93 -1.57 -4.27
N VAL A 14 3.95 -2.17 -3.59
CA VAL A 14 4.18 -2.79 -2.28
C VAL A 14 5.09 -4.00 -2.40
N LYS A 15 5.02 -4.75 -3.52
CA LYS A 15 5.98 -5.83 -3.77
C LYS A 15 7.43 -5.32 -3.79
N GLU A 16 7.72 -4.16 -4.36
CA GLU A 16 9.08 -3.64 -4.44
C GLU A 16 9.59 -3.16 -3.08
N ALA A 17 8.69 -2.61 -2.25
CA ALA A 17 9.00 -2.25 -0.88
C ALA A 17 9.51 -3.46 -0.08
N LEU A 18 9.11 -4.68 -0.44
CA LEU A 18 9.47 -5.92 0.24
C LEU A 18 10.76 -6.57 -0.28
N SER A 19 11.50 -5.93 -1.19
CA SER A 19 12.69 -6.52 -1.84
C SER A 19 13.79 -6.95 -0.86
N TYR A 20 13.90 -6.29 0.30
CA TYR A 20 14.86 -6.62 1.36
C TYR A 20 14.27 -7.55 2.44
N THR A 21 13.02 -8.00 2.30
CA THR A 21 12.35 -8.87 3.27
C THR A 21 12.65 -10.35 2.96
N PRO A 22 13.25 -11.12 3.89
CA PRO A 22 13.63 -12.50 3.61
C PRO A 22 12.44 -13.44 3.52
N GLY A 23 12.54 -14.41 2.59
CA GLY A 23 11.50 -15.43 2.37
C GLY A 23 10.33 -14.96 1.52
N VAL A 24 10.51 -13.86 0.76
CA VAL A 24 9.51 -13.29 -0.14
C VAL A 24 10.15 -13.12 -1.52
N SER A 25 9.51 -13.64 -2.56
CA SER A 25 9.92 -13.41 -3.95
C SER A 25 8.99 -12.38 -4.59
N VAL A 26 9.54 -11.19 -4.86
CA VAL A 26 8.83 -10.01 -5.36
C VAL A 26 8.92 -9.87 -6.89
N GLY A 27 9.86 -10.58 -7.53
CA GLY A 27 10.17 -10.50 -8.96
C GLY A 27 9.49 -11.54 -9.84
N THR A 28 8.44 -12.21 -9.36
CA THR A 28 7.79 -13.34 -10.07
C THR A 28 7.23 -12.98 -11.44
N ARG A 29 6.91 -11.69 -11.67
CA ARG A 29 6.46 -11.14 -12.96
C ARG A 29 7.43 -10.10 -13.55
N GLY A 30 8.70 -10.09 -13.12
CA GLY A 30 9.71 -9.16 -13.59
C GLY A 30 9.27 -7.69 -13.48
N ALA A 31 9.42 -6.94 -14.57
CA ALA A 31 9.11 -5.51 -14.65
C ALA A 31 7.61 -5.16 -14.57
N SER A 32 6.69 -6.13 -14.77
CA SER A 32 5.25 -5.88 -14.73
C SER A 32 4.82 -5.40 -13.35
N ASN A 33 4.02 -4.33 -13.28
CA ASN A 33 3.51 -3.75 -12.02
C ASN A 33 1.98 -3.87 -11.86
N THR A 34 1.35 -4.79 -12.60
CA THR A 34 -0.12 -4.92 -12.62
C THR A 34 -0.70 -5.39 -11.28
N TYR A 35 -0.01 -6.31 -10.61
CA TYR A 35 -0.45 -6.92 -9.35
C TYR A 35 0.70 -6.99 -8.35
N ASP A 36 0.38 -6.91 -7.06
CA ASP A 36 1.28 -7.17 -5.94
C ASP A 36 1.25 -8.68 -5.60
N HIS A 37 1.56 -9.51 -6.59
CA HIS A 37 1.62 -10.97 -6.44
C HIS A 37 2.96 -11.38 -5.82
N LEU A 38 2.89 -12.07 -4.68
CA LEU A 38 4.04 -12.50 -3.90
C LEU A 38 4.08 -14.02 -3.76
N ILE A 39 5.28 -14.59 -3.85
CA ILE A 39 5.53 -15.96 -3.37
C ILE A 39 6.22 -15.83 -2.01
N ILE A 40 5.60 -16.39 -0.97
CA ILE A 40 6.09 -16.32 0.41
C ILE A 40 6.45 -17.74 0.84
N ARG A 41 7.70 -17.95 1.28
CA ARG A 41 8.25 -19.28 1.63
C ARG A 41 8.03 -20.35 0.54
N GLY A 42 8.01 -19.96 -0.74
CA GLY A 42 7.81 -20.86 -1.87
C GLY A 42 6.35 -21.14 -2.24
N PHE A 43 5.37 -20.57 -1.54
CA PHE A 43 3.95 -20.74 -1.82
C PHE A 43 3.30 -19.43 -2.29
N ALA A 44 2.32 -19.55 -3.19
CA ALA A 44 1.39 -18.49 -3.57
C ALA A 44 -0.03 -18.87 -3.16
N ALA A 45 -1.00 -17.98 -3.31
CA ALA A 45 -2.40 -18.37 -3.22
C ALA A 45 -2.81 -19.21 -4.45
N GLU A 46 -3.83 -20.05 -4.26
CA GLU A 46 -4.42 -20.85 -5.33
C GLU A 46 -4.93 -19.95 -6.47
N GLY A 47 -4.83 -20.43 -7.72
CA GLY A 47 -5.35 -19.70 -8.88
C GLY A 47 -4.57 -18.44 -9.26
N GLN A 48 -3.35 -18.25 -8.73
CA GLN A 48 -2.51 -17.07 -8.96
C GLN A 48 -3.14 -15.74 -8.47
N SER A 49 -4.12 -15.82 -7.56
CA SER A 49 -4.68 -14.65 -6.89
C SER A 49 -3.73 -14.09 -5.83
N GLN A 50 -4.01 -12.88 -5.37
CA GLN A 50 -3.26 -12.27 -4.27
C GLN A 50 -3.73 -12.79 -2.90
N ASN A 51 -2.85 -12.71 -1.89
CA ASN A 51 -3.20 -12.96 -0.48
C ASN A 51 -2.89 -11.72 0.37
N ASN A 52 -3.41 -10.58 -0.10
CA ASN A 52 -3.13 -9.25 0.43
C ASN A 52 -4.29 -8.77 1.32
N TYR A 53 -3.94 -8.07 2.39
CA TYR A 53 -4.85 -7.52 3.39
C TYR A 53 -4.58 -6.02 3.52
N LEU A 54 -5.62 -5.25 3.81
CA LEU A 54 -5.55 -3.83 4.10
C LEU A 54 -6.29 -3.57 5.41
N ASN A 55 -5.61 -2.94 6.37
CA ASN A 55 -6.10 -2.68 7.72
C ASN A 55 -6.64 -3.96 8.41
N GLY A 56 -5.98 -5.11 8.18
CA GLY A 56 -6.38 -6.40 8.75
C GLY A 56 -7.55 -7.11 8.03
N LEU A 57 -8.15 -6.50 7.01
CA LEU A 57 -9.22 -7.09 6.21
C LEU A 57 -8.70 -7.54 4.84
N LYS A 58 -9.15 -8.70 4.36
CA LYS A 58 -8.65 -9.26 3.11
C LYS A 58 -9.14 -8.45 1.91
N LEU A 59 -8.22 -8.05 1.03
CA LEU A 59 -8.56 -7.54 -0.30
C LEU A 59 -8.87 -8.74 -1.20
N GLN A 60 -10.05 -9.33 -1.03
CA GLN A 60 -10.42 -10.56 -1.70
C GLN A 60 -10.72 -10.29 -3.19
N GLY A 61 -9.75 -10.61 -4.05
CA GLY A 61 -9.94 -10.63 -5.49
C GLY A 61 -10.47 -11.96 -6.03
N ASN A 62 -10.78 -11.97 -7.33
CA ASN A 62 -11.10 -13.18 -8.08
C ASN A 62 -10.67 -13.03 -9.55
N PHE A 63 -10.04 -14.08 -10.09
CA PHE A 63 -9.54 -14.10 -11.47
C PHE A 63 -8.60 -12.91 -11.73
N TYR A 64 -8.87 -12.06 -12.72
CA TYR A 64 -8.07 -10.84 -12.99
C TYR A 64 -8.45 -9.62 -12.14
N ASN A 65 -9.50 -9.73 -11.31
CA ASN A 65 -10.00 -8.62 -10.49
C ASN A 65 -9.37 -8.65 -9.11
N ASP A 66 -8.12 -8.21 -9.03
CA ASP A 66 -7.28 -8.21 -7.84
C ASP A 66 -6.79 -6.79 -7.58
N ALA A 67 -7.05 -6.25 -6.38
CA ALA A 67 -6.78 -4.85 -6.05
C ALA A 67 -5.33 -4.63 -5.60
N VAL A 68 -4.79 -3.43 -5.88
CA VAL A 68 -3.48 -2.98 -5.40
C VAL A 68 -3.61 -1.61 -4.74
N ILE A 69 -2.79 -1.36 -3.72
CA ILE A 69 -2.75 -0.07 -3.01
C ILE A 69 -1.39 0.55 -3.27
N ASP A 70 -1.39 1.83 -3.64
CA ASP A 70 -0.14 2.54 -3.89
C ASP A 70 0.65 2.73 -2.57
N PRO A 71 1.97 2.44 -2.53
CA PRO A 71 2.78 2.63 -1.31
C PRO A 71 2.70 4.03 -0.72
N TYR A 72 2.44 5.06 -1.54
CA TYR A 72 2.29 6.43 -1.06
C TYR A 72 1.09 6.61 -0.11
N MET A 73 0.10 5.71 -0.17
CA MET A 73 -1.10 5.73 0.69
C MET A 73 -0.92 4.92 1.98
N LEU A 74 0.25 4.31 2.18
CA LEU A 74 0.52 3.39 3.28
C LEU A 74 1.40 4.00 4.36
N GLU A 75 1.07 3.68 5.60
CA GLU A 75 1.90 3.96 6.77
C GLU A 75 2.94 2.87 6.99
N ARG A 76 2.59 1.61 6.66
CA ARG A 76 3.50 0.47 6.72
C ARG A 76 2.97 -0.70 5.92
N ALA A 77 3.89 -1.60 5.57
CA ALA A 77 3.59 -2.92 5.03
C ALA A 77 4.25 -4.01 5.89
N GLU A 78 3.45 -5.00 6.25
CA GLU A 78 3.79 -6.08 7.17
C GLU A 78 3.62 -7.43 6.47
N ILE A 79 4.58 -8.33 6.65
CA ILE A 79 4.48 -9.70 6.14
C ILE A 79 4.46 -10.69 7.29
N MET A 80 3.45 -11.55 7.31
CA MET A 80 3.42 -12.74 8.17
C MET A 80 3.83 -13.95 7.33
N ARG A 81 4.81 -14.72 7.80
CA ARG A 81 5.36 -15.87 7.08
C ARG A 81 4.89 -17.18 7.72
N GLY A 82 4.30 -18.06 6.93
CA GLY A 82 3.75 -19.34 7.37
C GLY A 82 2.23 -19.32 7.57
N PRO A 83 1.67 -20.38 8.19
CA PRO A 83 0.23 -20.51 8.40
C PRO A 83 -0.34 -19.43 9.34
N VAL A 84 -1.43 -18.80 8.90
CA VAL A 84 -2.06 -17.63 9.55
C VAL A 84 -3.57 -17.80 9.72
N SER A 85 -4.10 -18.96 9.33
CA SER A 85 -5.53 -19.24 9.30
C SER A 85 -6.22 -19.16 10.67
N VAL A 86 -5.45 -19.33 11.76
CA VAL A 86 -5.97 -19.22 13.13
C VAL A 86 -6.56 -17.84 13.45
N LEU A 87 -6.05 -16.77 12.83
CA LEU A 87 -6.57 -15.40 12.99
C LEU A 87 -7.33 -14.89 11.76
N TYR A 88 -6.99 -15.38 10.55
CA TYR A 88 -7.45 -14.78 9.29
C TYR A 88 -8.31 -15.72 8.41
N GLY A 89 -8.61 -16.94 8.86
CA GLY A 89 -9.40 -17.89 8.08
C GLY A 89 -8.67 -18.41 6.83
N LYS A 90 -9.37 -18.51 5.68
CA LYS A 90 -8.79 -19.07 4.44
C LYS A 90 -7.62 -18.21 3.93
N SER A 91 -6.41 -18.76 4.01
CA SER A 91 -5.15 -18.10 3.64
C SER A 91 -4.15 -19.10 3.03
N SER A 92 -3.20 -18.62 2.22
CA SER A 92 -2.10 -19.44 1.70
C SER A 92 -1.18 -19.92 2.84
N PRO A 93 -0.64 -21.15 2.78
CA PRO A 93 0.32 -21.64 3.79
C PRO A 93 1.65 -20.87 3.79
N GLY A 94 1.96 -20.14 2.71
CA GLY A 94 3.16 -19.31 2.61
C GLY A 94 3.16 -18.12 3.57
N GLY A 95 2.00 -17.53 3.82
CA GLY A 95 1.86 -16.30 4.58
C GLY A 95 0.85 -15.32 3.99
N LEU A 96 0.80 -14.12 4.55
CA LEU A 96 -0.03 -13.00 4.09
C LEU A 96 0.75 -11.68 4.14
N LEU A 97 0.37 -10.75 3.26
CA LEU A 97 0.79 -9.34 3.30
C LEU A 97 -0.34 -8.52 3.91
N ASN A 98 -0.07 -7.75 4.96
CA ASN A 98 -0.99 -6.77 5.53
C ASN A 98 -0.43 -5.36 5.34
N MET A 99 -1.26 -4.47 4.81
CA MET A 99 -0.94 -3.07 4.59
C MET A 99 -1.74 -2.22 5.58
N VAL A 100 -1.14 -1.15 6.07
CA VAL A 100 -1.83 -0.20 6.96
C VAL A 100 -1.95 1.13 6.24
N SER A 101 -3.18 1.60 6.04
CA SER A 101 -3.44 2.91 5.44
C SER A 101 -2.91 4.01 6.35
N LYS A 102 -2.39 5.08 5.76
CA LYS A 102 -2.09 6.33 6.44
C LYS A 102 -3.29 6.82 7.26
N ARG A 103 -3.06 7.16 8.53
CA ARG A 103 -4.09 7.73 9.43
C ARG A 103 -3.90 9.22 9.66
N PRO A 104 -4.94 9.97 10.06
CA PRO A 104 -4.81 11.36 10.49
C PRO A 104 -3.74 11.55 11.57
N THR A 105 -2.82 12.47 11.32
CA THR A 105 -1.77 12.89 12.25
C THR A 105 -2.31 13.92 13.25
N THR A 106 -1.70 13.99 14.44
CA THR A 106 -2.03 15.00 15.45
C THR A 106 -1.34 16.33 15.17
N GLU A 107 -0.14 16.30 14.61
CA GLU A 107 0.56 17.48 14.11
C GLU A 107 0.14 17.77 12.65
N PRO A 108 -0.03 19.05 12.25
CA PRO A 108 -0.36 19.40 10.88
C PRO A 108 0.70 18.90 9.88
N LEU A 109 0.25 18.15 8.87
CA LEU A 109 1.06 17.68 7.75
C LEU A 109 0.59 18.36 6.47
N LYS A 110 1.53 18.97 5.74
CA LYS A 110 1.27 19.60 4.44
C LYS A 110 2.37 19.25 3.46
N GLU A 111 2.21 18.12 2.78
CA GLU A 111 3.19 17.61 1.82
C GLU A 111 2.67 17.74 0.38
N VAL A 112 3.55 18.17 -0.52
CA VAL A 112 3.37 18.07 -1.97
C VAL A 112 4.64 17.44 -2.55
N GLN A 113 4.46 16.47 -3.44
CA GLN A 113 5.54 15.70 -4.03
C GLN A 113 5.46 15.73 -5.56
N PHE A 114 6.62 15.89 -6.20
CA PHE A 114 6.77 15.75 -7.65
C PHE A 114 7.86 14.72 -7.94
N LYS A 115 7.64 13.87 -8.96
CA LYS A 115 8.64 12.96 -9.50
C LYS A 115 8.72 13.09 -11.02
N ALA A 116 9.93 13.01 -11.54
CA ALA A 116 10.22 12.85 -12.95
C ALA A 116 11.32 11.78 -13.10
N GLY A 117 11.24 10.95 -14.14
CA GLY A 117 12.20 9.85 -14.31
C GLY A 117 12.26 9.27 -15.73
N THR A 118 12.94 8.13 -15.85
CA THR A 118 13.06 7.36 -17.09
C THR A 118 11.69 6.91 -17.61
N ASP A 119 11.64 6.54 -18.89
CA ASP A 119 10.41 6.05 -19.55
C ASP A 119 9.23 7.03 -19.43
N SER A 120 9.53 8.33 -19.50
CA SER A 120 8.52 9.40 -19.36
C SER A 120 7.73 9.32 -18.06
N LEU A 121 8.35 8.86 -16.97
CA LEU A 121 7.73 8.86 -15.65
C LEU A 121 7.48 10.30 -15.18
N PHE A 122 6.22 10.61 -14.89
CA PHE A 122 5.79 11.82 -14.21
C PHE A 122 4.80 11.45 -13.11
N GLN A 123 5.04 11.95 -11.89
CA GLN A 123 4.10 11.81 -10.78
C GLN A 123 3.97 13.13 -10.04
N THR A 124 2.74 13.45 -9.66
CA THR A 124 2.43 14.48 -8.67
C THR A 124 1.61 13.85 -7.56
N GLY A 125 1.90 14.21 -6.32
CA GLY A 125 1.20 13.69 -5.15
C GLY A 125 1.08 14.75 -4.07
N PHE A 126 0.14 14.55 -3.17
CA PHE A 126 -0.05 15.39 -2.01
C PHE A 126 -0.50 14.54 -0.82
N ASP A 127 -0.18 15.02 0.38
CA ASP A 127 -0.60 14.41 1.64
C ASP A 127 -0.84 15.52 2.66
N PHE A 128 -2.11 15.78 2.94
CA PHE A 128 -2.53 16.79 3.89
C PHE A 128 -3.21 16.11 5.06
N SER A 129 -2.83 16.48 6.29
CA SER A 129 -3.47 15.99 7.51
C SER A 129 -3.50 17.09 8.54
N ASP A 130 -4.61 17.23 9.26
CA ASP A 130 -4.74 18.23 10.31
C ASP A 130 -5.87 17.88 11.29
N ALA A 131 -5.86 18.52 12.46
CA ALA A 131 -7.01 18.56 13.35
C ALA A 131 -8.02 19.62 12.86
N LEU A 132 -9.31 19.36 13.09
CA LEU A 132 -10.40 20.31 12.77
C LEU A 132 -10.81 21.14 13.99
N ASP A 133 -10.42 20.71 15.19
CA ASP A 133 -10.64 21.36 16.48
C ASP A 133 -9.32 21.40 17.29
N ASP A 134 -9.23 22.34 18.22
CA ASP A 134 -8.03 22.57 19.03
C ASP A 134 -7.70 21.38 19.96
N ASP A 135 -8.71 20.60 20.34
CA ASP A 135 -8.56 19.42 21.20
C ASP A 135 -8.15 18.15 20.42
N GLY A 136 -8.14 18.19 19.08
CA GLY A 136 -7.78 17.07 18.21
C GLY A 136 -8.78 15.91 18.22
N VAL A 137 -10.03 16.17 18.64
CA VAL A 137 -11.12 15.19 18.70
C VAL A 137 -11.55 14.77 17.29
N TYR A 138 -11.49 15.68 16.33
CA TYR A 138 -11.78 15.46 14.93
C TYR A 138 -10.54 15.78 14.11
N SER A 139 -10.08 14.82 13.32
CA SER A 139 -8.96 15.04 12.40
C SER A 139 -9.18 14.36 11.06
N TYR A 140 -8.53 14.88 10.04
CA TYR A 140 -8.64 14.35 8.68
C TYR A 140 -7.26 14.09 8.08
N ARG A 141 -7.24 13.25 7.05
CA ARG A 141 -6.11 13.10 6.13
C ARG A 141 -6.62 12.91 4.71
N LEU A 142 -6.02 13.61 3.77
CA LEU A 142 -6.28 13.48 2.35
C LEU A 142 -4.96 13.26 1.63
N THR A 143 -4.75 12.03 1.19
CA THR A 143 -3.57 11.65 0.41
C THR A 143 -4.00 11.38 -1.03
N GLY A 144 -3.28 11.91 -2.01
CA GLY A 144 -3.61 11.74 -3.42
C GLY A 144 -2.39 11.69 -4.32
N LEU A 145 -2.51 11.05 -5.47
CA LEU A 145 -1.50 11.08 -6.51
C LEU A 145 -2.09 10.90 -7.92
N ALA A 146 -1.33 11.42 -8.89
CA ALA A 146 -1.47 11.15 -10.30
C ALA A 146 -0.10 10.72 -10.83
N ARG A 147 -0.01 9.54 -11.45
CA ARG A 147 1.21 8.95 -12.02
C ARG A 147 0.96 8.54 -13.47
N SER A 148 1.88 8.89 -14.35
CA SER A 148 1.95 8.45 -15.75
C SER A 148 3.37 8.01 -16.08
N ALA A 149 3.53 6.90 -16.82
CA ALA A 149 4.81 6.42 -17.31
C ALA A 149 4.62 5.48 -18.50
N ASN A 150 5.65 5.31 -19.31
CA ASN A 150 5.75 4.19 -20.25
C ASN A 150 6.25 2.95 -19.50
N ALA A 151 5.75 1.77 -19.90
CA ALA A 151 6.30 0.51 -19.43
C ALA A 151 7.60 0.18 -20.16
N GLN A 152 8.36 -0.78 -19.63
CA GLN A 152 9.59 -1.26 -20.27
C GLN A 152 9.33 -1.87 -21.66
N GLN A 153 8.15 -2.46 -21.87
CA GLN A 153 7.74 -3.01 -23.16
C GLN A 153 7.26 -1.88 -24.09
N LYS A 154 7.78 -1.87 -25.32
CA LYS A 154 7.40 -0.89 -26.34
C LYS A 154 5.89 -0.89 -26.58
N GLY A 155 5.28 0.31 -26.57
CA GLY A 155 3.85 0.50 -26.83
C GLY A 155 2.93 0.19 -25.64
N SER A 156 3.48 -0.11 -24.46
CA SER A 156 2.70 -0.28 -23.22
C SER A 156 2.89 0.92 -22.30
N GLU A 157 1.80 1.35 -21.65
CA GLU A 157 1.76 2.53 -20.78
C GLU A 157 1.21 2.17 -19.39
N GLU A 158 1.53 2.99 -18.39
CA GLU A 158 1.02 2.89 -17.03
C GLU A 158 0.44 4.22 -16.58
N GLN A 159 -0.80 4.21 -16.11
CA GLN A 159 -1.47 5.40 -15.58
C GLN A 159 -2.17 5.04 -14.26
N ARG A 160 -2.07 5.93 -13.26
CA ARG A 160 -2.74 5.77 -11.96
C ARG A 160 -3.18 7.13 -11.43
N TYR A 161 -4.45 7.21 -11.03
CA TYR A 161 -5.01 8.31 -10.27
C TYR A 161 -5.61 7.71 -8.99
N ALA A 162 -5.20 8.23 -7.84
CA ALA A 162 -5.66 7.70 -6.56
C ALA A 162 -5.87 8.85 -5.57
N ILE A 163 -6.88 8.67 -4.72
CA ILE A 163 -7.18 9.56 -3.60
C ILE A 163 -7.66 8.70 -2.43
N ALA A 164 -7.18 9.01 -1.24
CA ALA A 164 -7.45 8.29 0.00
C ALA A 164 -7.91 9.31 1.06
N PRO A 165 -9.22 9.55 1.19
CA PRO A 165 -9.78 10.31 2.29
C PRO A 165 -9.81 9.45 3.56
N ALA A 166 -9.37 10.02 4.67
CA ALA A 166 -9.47 9.42 6.00
C ALA A 166 -9.95 10.47 7.00
N PHE A 167 -10.74 10.02 7.97
CA PHE A 167 -11.27 10.85 9.04
C PHE A 167 -11.20 10.08 10.34
N THR A 168 -10.78 10.74 11.41
CA THR A 168 -10.70 10.14 12.73
C THR A 168 -11.50 10.97 13.72
N TRP A 169 -12.28 10.27 14.53
CA TRP A 169 -12.99 10.81 15.68
C TRP A 169 -12.49 10.14 16.96
N ARG A 170 -11.92 10.95 17.88
CA ARG A 170 -11.41 10.54 19.19
C ARG A 170 -12.05 11.39 20.28
N PRO A 171 -13.27 11.04 20.75
CA PRO A 171 -13.96 11.83 21.77
C PRO A 171 -13.24 11.84 23.13
N ASP A 172 -12.42 10.82 23.39
CA ASP A 172 -11.62 10.67 24.60
C ASP A 172 -10.38 9.78 24.32
N ASP A 173 -9.55 9.56 25.34
CA ASP A 173 -8.33 8.75 25.29
C ASP A 173 -8.56 7.23 25.18
N LYS A 174 -9.82 6.78 25.19
CA LYS A 174 -10.22 5.35 25.17
C LYS A 174 -11.02 4.98 23.92
N THR A 175 -11.49 5.97 23.17
CA THR A 175 -12.34 5.77 22.00
C THR A 175 -11.67 6.35 20.76
N ASN A 176 -11.51 5.54 19.73
CA ASN A 176 -10.97 5.98 18.44
C ASN A 176 -11.73 5.29 17.31
N PHE A 177 -12.46 6.08 16.52
CA PHE A 177 -13.12 5.65 15.31
C PHE A 177 -12.42 6.27 14.09
N THR A 178 -11.94 5.44 13.17
CA THR A 178 -11.31 5.84 11.91
C THR A 178 -11.82 4.98 10.78
#